data_AF-A0A1Y3MZT3-F1
#
_entry.id   AF-A0A1Y3MZT3-F1
#
_cell.length_a   1.000
_cell.length_b   1.000
_cell.length_c   1.000
_cell.angle_alpha   90.00
_cell.angle_beta   90.00
_cell.angle_gamma   90.00
#
_symmetry.space_group_name_H-M   'P 1'
#
loop_
_entity.id
_entity.type
_entity.pdbx_description
1 polymer ?
#
loop_
_entity_poly.entity_id
_entity_poly.type
_entity_poly.pdbx_seq_one_letter_code
_entity_poly.pdbx_strand_id
1 'polypeptide(L)'
;MFLFWGYNEKKLRTAIESDDIKSVISILGESEKNNSILDLNKKGFYNENSSIFLATNVNSVEIVTLLINYANKHNIILPVNEKNLYNNYPITTAIKNNNIEIFKLIIEYANEHNILLEINNNENNNYYPFLSATESNNIEIVKLLIEYAEKNKIVLKINESDQEGAYPLLQAAKNNNLDIIKLLIDYANSHNILLEINKLDQNKVYPSYNAVYNNNLEMLQLLIDYANKNHNILEINEPTETNNYPLSRATFQNNMDIVKLLLDYATKNNIKLKMNLRDNYFGDYPLLFAISNNNIDMIKILVDYAMNNYISLKLCEKDINFVLNLKEEVIKLLINYGKKHMIDLEYTKNGKFLKIKRELYGYDSDEENSLQSK
;
A
#
# COMPACT_ATOMS: atom_id res chain seq x y z
N MET A 1 14.54 -50.80 8.85
CA MET A 1 15.57 -50.50 7.83
C MET A 1 15.68 -48.99 7.74
N PHE A 2 16.48 -48.38 8.62
CA PHE A 2 16.68 -46.93 8.62
C PHE A 2 17.62 -46.60 7.47
N LEU A 3 17.08 -46.04 6.39
CA LEU A 3 17.87 -45.48 5.29
C LEU A 3 18.74 -44.36 5.89
N PHE A 4 20.04 -44.65 6.02
CA PHE A 4 21.04 -43.68 6.40
C PHE A 4 20.94 -42.50 5.43
N TRP A 5 20.68 -41.32 5.97
CA TRP A 5 20.96 -40.07 5.27
C TRP A 5 22.39 -40.11 4.74
N GLY A 6 22.58 -39.70 3.48
CA GLY A 6 23.92 -39.49 2.96
C GLY A 6 24.64 -38.45 3.83
N TYR A 7 25.77 -38.86 4.41
CA TYR A 7 26.54 -38.06 5.37
C TYR A 7 27.02 -36.73 4.76
N ASN A 8 27.27 -36.72 3.45
CA ASN A 8 27.77 -35.55 2.72
C ASN A 8 26.67 -34.54 2.41
N GLU A 9 25.45 -34.97 2.10
CA GLU A 9 24.29 -34.09 1.91
C GLU A 9 23.96 -33.34 3.20
N LYS A 10 24.07 -34.02 4.35
CA LYS A 10 23.93 -33.36 5.67
C LYS A 10 24.99 -32.28 5.88
N LYS A 11 26.26 -32.58 5.57
CA LYS A 11 27.35 -31.62 5.67
C LYS A 11 27.13 -30.42 4.74
N LEU A 12 26.78 -30.68 3.49
CA LEU A 12 26.51 -29.63 2.50
C LEU A 12 25.41 -28.71 3.00
N ARG A 13 24.31 -29.30 3.48
CA ARG A 13 23.18 -28.55 4.04
C ARG A 13 23.62 -27.65 5.20
N THR A 14 24.35 -28.19 6.18
CA THR A 14 24.82 -27.39 7.33
C THR A 14 25.73 -26.25 6.88
N ALA A 15 26.62 -26.49 5.90
CA ALA A 15 27.47 -25.46 5.33
C ALA A 15 26.66 -24.35 4.63
N ILE A 16 25.61 -24.72 3.87
CA ILE A 16 24.71 -23.74 3.24
C ILE A 16 23.97 -22.93 4.30
N GLU A 17 23.39 -23.60 5.30
CA GLU A 17 22.61 -22.93 6.38
C GLU A 17 23.46 -21.97 7.22
N SER A 18 24.78 -22.21 7.33
CA SER A 18 25.72 -21.31 7.98
C SER A 18 26.39 -20.30 7.04
N ASP A 19 26.01 -20.26 5.76
CA ASP A 19 26.65 -19.47 4.70
C ASP A 19 28.19 -19.69 4.63
N ASP A 20 28.64 -20.91 4.91
CA ASP A 20 30.06 -21.30 4.84
C ASP A 20 30.43 -21.73 3.43
N ILE A 21 30.67 -20.73 2.58
CA ILE A 21 31.07 -20.88 1.17
C ILE A 21 32.28 -21.82 1.02
N LYS A 22 33.27 -21.73 1.91
CA LYS A 22 34.49 -22.58 1.82
C LYS A 22 34.15 -24.04 2.03
N SER A 23 33.32 -24.35 3.02
CA SER A 23 32.85 -25.71 3.25
C SER A 23 31.99 -26.20 2.08
N VAL A 24 31.12 -25.36 1.52
CA VAL A 24 30.34 -25.71 0.32
C VAL A 24 31.28 -26.10 -0.84
N ILE A 25 32.26 -25.26 -1.17
CA ILE A 25 33.24 -25.55 -2.24
C ILE A 25 33.99 -26.85 -1.95
N SER A 26 34.46 -27.05 -0.72
CA SER A 26 35.20 -28.26 -0.32
C SER A 26 34.35 -29.52 -0.49
N ILE A 27 33.08 -29.48 -0.05
CA ILE A 27 32.18 -30.63 -0.11
C ILE A 27 31.81 -30.97 -1.55
N LEU A 28 31.46 -29.97 -2.37
CA LEU A 28 31.19 -30.17 -3.80
C LEU A 28 32.44 -30.75 -4.50
N GLY A 29 33.63 -30.20 -4.25
CA GLY A 29 34.88 -30.69 -4.84
C GLY A 29 35.29 -32.08 -4.39
N GLU A 30 35.09 -32.45 -3.12
CA GLU A 30 35.32 -33.81 -2.62
C GLU A 30 34.37 -34.83 -3.26
N SER A 31 33.11 -34.45 -3.46
CA SER A 31 32.11 -35.29 -4.13
C SER A 31 32.54 -35.66 -5.55
N GLU A 32 33.08 -34.67 -6.30
CA GLU A 32 33.61 -34.88 -7.64
C GLU A 32 34.85 -35.77 -7.65
N LYS A 33 35.82 -35.51 -6.75
CA LYS A 33 37.04 -36.32 -6.62
C LYS A 33 36.74 -37.78 -6.32
N ASN A 34 35.69 -38.04 -5.55
CA ASN A 34 35.29 -39.38 -5.13
C ASN A 34 34.28 -40.03 -6.08
N ASN A 35 33.92 -39.39 -7.20
CA ASN A 35 32.86 -39.84 -8.12
C ASN A 35 31.52 -40.14 -7.41
N SER A 36 31.22 -39.41 -6.35
CA SER A 36 30.01 -39.56 -5.53
C SER A 36 29.13 -38.33 -5.74
N ILE A 37 28.20 -38.39 -6.68
CA ILE A 37 27.29 -37.28 -6.98
C ILE A 37 26.37 -37.00 -5.77
N LEU A 38 26.31 -35.75 -5.33
CA LEU A 38 25.44 -35.31 -4.25
C LEU A 38 24.00 -35.12 -4.74
N ASP A 39 23.04 -35.58 -3.94
CA ASP A 39 21.61 -35.25 -4.17
C ASP A 39 21.30 -33.86 -3.60
N LEU A 40 21.38 -32.83 -4.45
CA LEU A 40 21.05 -31.44 -4.08
C LEU A 40 19.57 -31.23 -3.72
N ASN A 41 18.71 -32.19 -4.10
CA ASN A 41 17.28 -32.12 -3.85
C ASN A 41 16.89 -32.81 -2.53
N LYS A 42 17.88 -33.37 -1.81
CA LYS A 42 17.66 -34.05 -0.55
C LYS A 42 17.23 -33.07 0.55
N LYS A 43 15.95 -33.14 0.92
CA LYS A 43 15.32 -32.35 1.99
C LYS A 43 15.64 -32.90 3.38
N GLY A 44 15.70 -32.00 4.37
CA GLY A 44 15.83 -32.28 5.80
C GLY A 44 14.72 -33.14 6.40
N PHE A 45 14.99 -33.74 7.58
CA PHE A 45 13.92 -34.33 8.40
C PHE A 45 12.95 -33.28 8.97
N TYR A 46 13.48 -32.08 9.28
CA TYR A 46 12.73 -31.01 9.93
C TYR A 46 12.50 -29.79 9.02
N ASN A 47 13.19 -29.73 7.88
CA ASN A 47 12.96 -28.70 6.87
C ASN A 47 12.69 -29.35 5.52
N GLU A 48 11.67 -28.86 4.83
CA GLU A 48 11.29 -29.37 3.52
C GLU A 48 11.99 -28.61 2.38
N ASN A 49 13.13 -27.97 2.67
CA ASN A 49 13.84 -27.12 1.71
C ASN A 49 14.99 -27.88 1.08
N SER A 50 15.13 -27.83 -0.25
CA SER A 50 16.33 -28.32 -0.93
C SER A 50 17.49 -27.34 -0.79
N SER A 51 18.66 -27.71 -1.32
CA SER A 51 19.85 -26.86 -1.30
C SER A 51 19.64 -25.50 -1.98
N ILE A 52 18.90 -25.43 -3.09
CA ILE A 52 18.69 -24.16 -3.81
C ILE A 52 17.83 -23.19 -2.98
N PHE A 53 16.80 -23.71 -2.30
CA PHE A 53 15.97 -22.89 -1.41
C PHE A 53 16.79 -22.40 -0.21
N LEU A 54 17.58 -23.27 0.42
CA LEU A 54 18.41 -22.89 1.56
C LEU A 54 19.41 -21.80 1.20
N ALA A 55 20.10 -21.94 0.06
CA ALA A 55 21.03 -20.93 -0.44
C ALA A 55 20.34 -19.59 -0.71
N THR A 56 19.13 -19.62 -1.28
CA THR A 56 18.33 -18.41 -1.50
C THR A 56 17.86 -17.79 -0.18
N ASN A 57 17.52 -18.61 0.81
CA ASN A 57 17.07 -18.18 2.13
C ASN A 57 18.17 -17.50 2.95
N VAL A 58 19.41 -18.02 2.89
CA VAL A 58 20.58 -17.33 3.46
C VAL A 58 21.07 -16.16 2.60
N ASN A 59 20.40 -15.90 1.46
CA ASN A 59 20.65 -14.79 0.56
C ASN A 59 22.06 -14.77 -0.05
N SER A 60 22.64 -15.95 -0.31
CA SER A 60 24.02 -16.11 -0.76
C SER A 60 24.12 -16.36 -2.27
N VAL A 61 24.47 -15.33 -3.02
CA VAL A 61 24.65 -15.39 -4.49
C VAL A 61 25.67 -16.44 -4.89
N GLU A 62 26.80 -16.50 -4.17
CA GLU A 62 27.90 -17.40 -4.50
C GLU A 62 27.49 -18.86 -4.30
N ILE A 63 26.80 -19.19 -3.20
CA ILE A 63 26.30 -20.54 -2.98
C ILE A 63 25.24 -20.91 -4.04
N VAL A 64 24.31 -20.01 -4.36
CA VAL A 64 23.32 -20.24 -5.44
C VAL A 64 24.04 -20.57 -6.76
N THR A 65 25.06 -19.80 -7.10
CA THR A 65 25.88 -20.00 -8.32
C THR A 65 26.60 -21.34 -8.31
N LEU A 66 27.24 -21.69 -7.19
CA LEU A 66 27.93 -22.97 -7.02
C LEU A 66 26.98 -24.16 -7.18
N LEU A 67 25.78 -24.08 -6.59
CA LEU A 67 24.77 -25.13 -6.69
C LEU A 67 24.22 -25.27 -8.11
N ILE A 68 23.94 -24.16 -8.80
CA ILE A 68 23.51 -24.18 -10.21
C ILE A 68 24.59 -24.82 -11.09
N ASN A 69 25.86 -24.43 -10.92
CA ASN A 69 26.96 -24.98 -11.71
C ASN A 69 27.15 -26.49 -11.48
N TYR A 70 27.10 -26.92 -10.22
CA TYR A 70 27.18 -28.34 -9.88
C TYR A 70 25.99 -29.11 -10.47
N ALA A 71 24.77 -28.57 -10.34
CA ALA A 71 23.57 -29.18 -10.87
C ALA A 71 23.64 -29.36 -12.39
N ASN A 72 24.04 -28.31 -13.12
CA ASN A 72 24.23 -28.34 -14.57
C ASN A 72 25.27 -29.39 -14.99
N LYS A 73 26.42 -29.44 -14.30
CA LYS A 73 27.49 -30.41 -14.58
C LYS A 73 27.05 -31.86 -14.40
N HIS A 74 26.17 -32.11 -13.43
CA HIS A 74 25.74 -33.46 -13.06
C HIS A 74 24.32 -33.82 -13.53
N ASN A 75 23.70 -32.99 -14.38
CA ASN A 75 22.32 -33.15 -14.88
C ASN A 75 21.28 -33.29 -13.76
N ILE A 76 21.46 -32.54 -12.67
CA ILE A 76 20.50 -32.46 -11.57
C ILE A 76 19.54 -31.31 -11.89
N ILE A 77 18.24 -31.60 -11.89
CA ILE A 77 17.21 -30.57 -12.00
C ILE A 77 16.90 -30.02 -10.60
N LEU A 78 17.24 -28.76 -10.36
CA LEU A 78 16.97 -28.08 -9.10
C LEU A 78 15.47 -27.74 -9.00
N PRO A 79 14.84 -27.95 -7.83
CA PRO A 79 13.41 -27.75 -7.65
C PRO A 79 13.12 -26.26 -7.39
N VAL A 80 13.34 -25.41 -8.39
CA VAL A 80 13.17 -23.94 -8.29
C VAL A 80 11.71 -23.49 -8.07
N ASN A 81 10.75 -24.42 -8.18
CA ASN A 81 9.34 -24.24 -7.82
C ASN A 81 8.95 -24.97 -6.53
N GLU A 82 9.90 -25.42 -5.71
CA GLU A 82 9.53 -25.98 -4.40
C GLU A 82 8.94 -24.91 -3.48
N LYS A 83 8.03 -25.34 -2.61
CA LYS A 83 7.47 -24.53 -1.53
C LYS A 83 8.15 -24.90 -0.22
N ASN A 84 8.47 -23.89 0.59
CA ASN A 84 8.81 -24.13 2.00
C ASN A 84 7.54 -24.25 2.87
N LEU A 85 7.70 -24.41 4.20
CA LEU A 85 6.58 -24.47 5.16
C LEU A 85 5.70 -23.21 5.19
N TYR A 86 6.20 -22.10 4.65
CA TYR A 86 5.48 -20.83 4.50
C TYR A 86 5.01 -20.63 3.06
N ASN A 87 4.91 -21.67 2.24
CA ASN A 87 4.54 -21.64 0.82
C ASN A 87 5.33 -20.64 -0.06
N ASN A 88 6.49 -20.17 0.40
CA ASN A 88 7.37 -19.35 -0.41
C ASN A 88 8.09 -20.26 -1.41
N TYR A 89 8.28 -19.77 -2.62
CA TYR A 89 9.20 -20.30 -3.63
C TYR A 89 10.60 -19.68 -3.47
N PRO A 90 11.69 -20.31 -3.96
CA PRO A 90 13.00 -19.69 -4.03
C PRO A 90 12.93 -18.27 -4.63
N ILE A 91 12.19 -18.09 -5.73
CA ILE A 91 12.03 -16.77 -6.36
C ILE A 91 11.34 -15.76 -5.44
N THR A 92 10.28 -16.12 -4.69
CA THR A 92 9.66 -15.20 -3.71
C THR A 92 10.62 -14.82 -2.59
N THR A 93 11.48 -15.75 -2.15
CA THR A 93 12.47 -15.47 -1.11
C THR A 93 13.53 -14.49 -1.62
N ALA A 94 13.99 -14.64 -2.87
CA ALA A 94 14.89 -13.68 -3.50
C ALA A 94 14.26 -12.27 -3.58
N ILE A 95 12.97 -12.18 -3.91
CA ILE A 95 12.22 -10.92 -3.95
C ILE A 95 12.11 -10.28 -2.56
N LYS A 96 11.75 -11.05 -1.54
CA LYS A 96 11.63 -10.58 -0.14
C LYS A 96 12.97 -10.11 0.42
N ASN A 97 14.06 -10.78 0.04
CA ASN A 97 15.43 -10.36 0.36
C ASN A 97 15.93 -9.19 -0.50
N ASN A 98 15.12 -8.72 -1.46
CA ASN A 98 15.46 -7.69 -2.41
C ASN A 98 16.73 -7.98 -3.24
N ASN A 99 17.04 -9.27 -3.46
CA ASN A 99 18.26 -9.71 -4.13
C ASN A 99 17.98 -9.98 -5.61
N ILE A 100 18.24 -8.96 -6.44
CA ILE A 100 18.05 -8.98 -7.89
C ILE A 100 18.95 -10.04 -8.56
N GLU A 101 20.14 -10.28 -8.02
CA GLU A 101 21.09 -11.21 -8.62
C GLU A 101 20.64 -12.68 -8.47
N ILE A 102 20.22 -13.07 -7.26
CA ILE A 102 19.62 -14.41 -7.06
C ILE A 102 18.34 -14.55 -7.88
N PHE A 103 17.53 -13.50 -7.94
CA PHE A 103 16.31 -13.49 -8.76
C PHE A 103 16.62 -13.75 -10.24
N LYS A 104 17.63 -13.08 -10.81
CA LYS A 104 18.10 -13.30 -12.19
C LYS A 104 18.64 -14.71 -12.39
N LEU A 105 19.48 -15.21 -11.48
CA LEU A 105 20.01 -16.58 -11.54
C LEU A 105 18.89 -17.64 -11.57
N ILE A 106 17.83 -17.47 -10.77
CA ILE A 106 16.69 -18.39 -10.77
C ILE A 106 15.92 -18.33 -12.10
N ILE A 107 15.68 -17.13 -12.65
CA ILE A 107 15.01 -16.96 -13.95
C ILE A 107 15.83 -17.56 -15.10
N GLU A 108 17.13 -17.29 -15.12
CA GLU A 108 18.06 -17.82 -16.13
C GLU A 108 18.09 -19.34 -16.08
N TYR A 109 18.29 -19.92 -14.90
CA TYR A 109 18.24 -21.38 -14.71
C TYR A 109 16.91 -21.97 -15.16
N ALA A 110 15.79 -21.38 -14.76
CA ALA A 110 14.47 -21.88 -15.14
C ALA A 110 14.27 -21.85 -16.67
N ASN A 111 14.70 -20.78 -17.34
CA ASN A 111 14.63 -20.68 -18.80
C ASN A 111 15.52 -21.73 -19.50
N GLU A 112 16.75 -21.94 -19.03
CA GLU A 112 17.70 -22.92 -19.60
C GLU A 112 17.18 -24.36 -19.50
N HIS A 113 16.48 -24.67 -18.41
CA HIS A 113 15.95 -26.00 -18.13
C HIS A 113 14.48 -26.18 -18.53
N ASN A 114 13.87 -25.20 -19.22
CA ASN A 114 12.46 -25.20 -19.62
C ASN A 114 11.48 -25.41 -18.43
N ILE A 115 11.81 -24.82 -17.27
CA ILE A 115 10.97 -24.81 -16.08
C ILE A 115 10.13 -23.54 -16.09
N LEU A 116 8.81 -23.68 -16.11
CA LEU A 116 7.88 -22.56 -15.96
C LEU A 116 7.79 -22.18 -14.48
N LEU A 117 8.22 -20.98 -14.11
CA LEU A 117 8.18 -20.52 -12.72
C LEU A 117 6.76 -20.19 -12.27
N GLU A 118 6.42 -20.57 -11.04
CA GLU A 118 5.13 -20.30 -10.42
C GLU A 118 5.02 -18.84 -9.93
N ILE A 119 4.75 -17.91 -10.85
CA ILE A 119 4.69 -16.47 -10.54
C ILE A 119 3.30 -15.92 -10.17
N ASN A 120 2.26 -16.73 -10.33
CA ASN A 120 0.85 -16.37 -10.10
C ASN A 120 0.17 -17.21 -9.00
N ASN A 121 0.88 -18.19 -8.43
CA ASN A 121 0.30 -19.09 -7.45
C ASN A 121 0.08 -18.35 -6.11
N ASN A 122 -1.19 -18.23 -5.73
CA ASN A 122 -1.65 -17.61 -4.49
C ASN A 122 -2.30 -18.62 -3.51
N GLU A 123 -2.06 -19.92 -3.72
CA GLU A 123 -2.62 -20.98 -2.86
C GLU A 123 -2.19 -20.79 -1.40
N ASN A 124 -3.15 -20.97 -0.48
CA ASN A 124 -2.95 -20.81 0.97
C ASN A 124 -2.48 -19.42 1.40
N ASN A 125 -2.81 -18.39 0.61
CA ASN A 125 -2.77 -16.99 1.02
C ASN A 125 -1.38 -16.41 1.27
N ASN A 126 -0.35 -17.00 0.68
CA ASN A 126 0.99 -16.42 0.73
C ASN A 126 1.29 -15.70 -0.59
N TYR A 127 1.70 -14.43 -0.43
CA TYR A 127 2.22 -13.51 -1.43
C TYR A 127 2.79 -14.22 -2.68
N TYR A 128 2.08 -14.16 -3.80
CA TYR A 128 2.63 -14.60 -5.08
C TYR A 128 3.79 -13.66 -5.49
N PRO A 129 4.78 -14.13 -6.28
CA PRO A 129 5.98 -13.34 -6.62
C PRO A 129 5.73 -11.89 -7.03
N PHE A 130 4.71 -11.64 -7.86
CA PHE A 130 4.44 -10.29 -8.35
C PHE A 130 3.92 -9.34 -7.25
N LEU A 131 3.01 -9.79 -6.38
CA LEU A 131 2.61 -9.00 -5.20
C LEU A 131 3.82 -8.72 -4.29
N SER A 132 4.64 -9.74 -4.01
CA SER A 132 5.85 -9.58 -3.19
C SER A 132 6.81 -8.52 -3.76
N ALA A 133 6.93 -8.42 -5.09
CA ALA A 133 7.79 -7.43 -5.74
C ALA A 133 7.25 -6.00 -5.62
N THR A 134 5.92 -5.83 -5.68
CA THR A 134 5.30 -4.53 -5.44
C THR A 134 5.37 -4.10 -3.98
N GLU A 135 5.24 -5.05 -3.05
CA GLU A 135 5.38 -4.82 -1.62
C GLU A 135 6.82 -4.44 -1.23
N SER A 136 7.82 -5.14 -1.78
CA SER A 136 9.24 -4.81 -1.58
C SER A 136 9.66 -3.51 -2.26
N ASN A 137 8.76 -2.88 -3.01
CA ASN A 137 8.95 -1.60 -3.69
C ASN A 137 10.13 -1.60 -4.70
N ASN A 138 10.50 -2.77 -5.23
CA ASN A 138 11.62 -2.90 -6.16
C ASN A 138 11.14 -2.87 -7.61
N ILE A 139 11.28 -1.71 -8.25
CA ILE A 139 10.90 -1.47 -9.65
C ILE A 139 11.61 -2.43 -10.62
N GLU A 140 12.89 -2.74 -10.39
CA GLU A 140 13.66 -3.61 -11.28
C GLU A 140 13.12 -5.05 -11.26
N ILE A 141 12.80 -5.57 -10.07
CA ILE A 141 12.18 -6.89 -9.95
C ILE A 141 10.80 -6.91 -10.61
N VAL A 142 10.00 -5.85 -10.43
CA VAL A 142 8.68 -5.73 -11.11
C VAL A 142 8.84 -5.80 -12.62
N LYS A 143 9.80 -5.06 -13.20
CA LYS A 143 10.09 -5.09 -14.64
C LYS A 143 10.52 -6.48 -15.10
N LEU A 144 11.47 -7.11 -14.41
CA LEU A 144 11.95 -8.44 -14.76
C LEU A 144 10.84 -9.51 -14.67
N LEU A 145 9.91 -9.40 -13.70
CA LEU A 145 8.74 -10.27 -13.64
C LEU A 145 7.78 -10.06 -14.81
N ILE A 146 7.53 -8.80 -15.20
CA ILE A 146 6.74 -8.49 -16.41
C ILE A 146 7.41 -9.11 -17.64
N GLU A 147 8.69 -8.84 -17.86
CA GLU A 147 9.46 -9.39 -18.99
C GLU A 147 9.44 -10.93 -19.02
N TYR A 148 9.61 -11.57 -17.86
CA TYR A 148 9.51 -13.02 -17.74
C TYR A 148 8.11 -13.53 -18.10
N ALA A 149 7.06 -12.84 -17.63
CA ALA A 149 5.68 -13.19 -17.92
C ALA A 149 5.36 -13.05 -19.42
N GLU A 150 5.77 -11.96 -20.07
CA GLU A 150 5.63 -11.75 -21.53
C GLU A 150 6.31 -12.86 -22.32
N LYS A 151 7.59 -13.14 -22.01
CA LYS A 151 8.39 -14.15 -22.69
C LYS A 151 7.75 -15.54 -22.61
N ASN A 152 7.18 -15.86 -21.46
CA ASN A 152 6.56 -17.17 -21.20
C ASN A 152 5.04 -17.20 -21.40
N LYS A 153 4.45 -16.11 -21.93
CA LYS A 153 3.00 -15.98 -22.20
C LYS A 153 2.13 -16.22 -20.95
N ILE A 154 2.61 -15.78 -19.79
CA ILE A 154 1.87 -15.81 -18.54
C ILE A 154 1.13 -14.48 -18.38
N VAL A 155 -0.18 -14.52 -18.15
CA VAL A 155 -0.95 -13.33 -17.77
C VAL A 155 -0.80 -13.13 -16.27
N LEU A 156 -0.18 -12.02 -15.84
CA LEU A 156 0.02 -11.71 -14.43
C LEU A 156 -1.31 -11.42 -13.73
N LYS A 157 -1.51 -12.01 -12.55
CA LYS A 157 -2.72 -11.82 -11.73
C LYS A 157 -2.72 -10.51 -10.94
N ILE A 158 -2.56 -9.36 -11.61
CA ILE A 158 -2.27 -8.06 -10.97
C ILE A 158 -3.41 -7.45 -10.12
N ASN A 159 -4.59 -8.06 -10.08
CA ASN A 159 -5.73 -7.65 -9.26
C ASN A 159 -6.01 -8.61 -8.08
N GLU A 160 -5.34 -9.76 -8.03
CA GLU A 160 -5.49 -10.70 -6.92
C GLU A 160 -4.91 -10.10 -5.65
N SER A 161 -5.62 -10.31 -4.55
CA SER A 161 -5.16 -9.94 -3.23
C SER A 161 -4.82 -11.14 -2.37
N ASP A 162 -4.00 -10.92 -1.35
CA ASP A 162 -3.80 -11.87 -0.27
C ASP A 162 -4.95 -11.83 0.77
N GLN A 163 -4.75 -12.50 1.90
CA GLN A 163 -5.68 -12.56 3.04
C GLN A 163 -5.91 -11.22 3.73
N GLU A 164 -4.92 -10.33 3.69
CA GLU A 164 -5.02 -8.99 4.26
C GLU A 164 -5.72 -8.02 3.31
N GLY A 165 -6.05 -8.47 2.09
CA GLY A 165 -6.61 -7.65 1.04
C GLY A 165 -5.55 -6.80 0.33
N ALA A 166 -4.26 -7.08 0.52
CA ALA A 166 -3.20 -6.42 -0.21
C ALA A 166 -3.13 -6.91 -1.66
N TYR A 167 -3.04 -5.98 -2.60
CA TYR A 167 -2.87 -6.25 -4.03
C TYR A 167 -1.87 -5.26 -4.65
N PRO A 168 -1.32 -5.54 -5.84
CA PRO A 168 -0.19 -4.79 -6.40
C PRO A 168 -0.37 -3.27 -6.45
N LEU A 169 -1.52 -2.79 -6.95
CA LEU A 169 -1.79 -1.35 -7.05
C LEU A 169 -1.87 -0.69 -5.67
N LEU A 170 -2.49 -1.36 -4.69
CA LEU A 170 -2.59 -0.84 -3.33
C LEU A 170 -1.21 -0.73 -2.67
N GLN A 171 -0.37 -1.75 -2.81
CA GLN A 171 1.00 -1.73 -2.25
C GLN A 171 1.87 -0.65 -2.91
N ALA A 172 1.78 -0.50 -4.23
CA ALA A 172 2.47 0.57 -4.93
C ALA A 172 2.02 1.97 -4.45
N ALA A 173 0.72 2.17 -4.23
CA ALA A 173 0.18 3.42 -3.68
C ALA A 173 0.60 3.65 -2.22
N LYS A 174 0.59 2.60 -1.39
CA LYS A 174 1.06 2.64 0.00
C LYS A 174 2.54 3.04 0.08
N ASN A 175 3.36 2.47 -0.80
CA ASN A 175 4.79 2.78 -0.94
C ASN A 175 5.08 4.11 -1.64
N ASN A 176 4.03 4.86 -2.03
CA ASN A 176 4.13 6.13 -2.74
C ASN A 176 4.91 6.03 -4.08
N ASN A 177 4.92 4.86 -4.72
CA ASN A 177 5.74 4.59 -5.90
C ASN A 177 4.96 4.73 -7.20
N LEU A 178 5.04 5.93 -7.80
CA LEU A 178 4.42 6.27 -9.08
C LEU A 178 4.91 5.41 -10.24
N ASP A 179 6.18 5.00 -10.26
CA ASP A 179 6.74 4.24 -11.37
C ASP A 179 6.16 2.82 -11.44
N ILE A 180 5.97 2.16 -10.28
CA ILE A 180 5.28 0.88 -10.23
C ILE A 180 3.80 1.04 -10.64
N ILE A 181 3.12 2.11 -10.22
CA ILE A 181 1.73 2.37 -10.66
C ILE A 181 1.66 2.55 -12.18
N LYS A 182 2.59 3.30 -12.79
CA LYS A 182 2.67 3.47 -14.24
C LYS A 182 2.90 2.12 -14.94
N LEU A 183 3.82 1.28 -14.45
CA LEU A 183 4.03 -0.08 -14.96
C LEU A 183 2.77 -0.95 -14.86
N LEU A 184 2.02 -0.90 -13.75
CA LEU A 184 0.78 -1.64 -13.58
C LEU A 184 -0.31 -1.16 -14.56
N ILE A 185 -0.45 0.15 -14.76
CA ILE A 185 -1.38 0.73 -15.73
C ILE A 185 -1.02 0.31 -17.15
N ASP A 186 0.25 0.38 -17.52
CA ASP A 186 0.73 0.02 -18.86
C ASP A 186 0.51 -1.47 -19.14
N TYR A 187 0.85 -2.34 -18.19
CA TYR A 187 0.61 -3.78 -18.29
C TYR A 187 -0.89 -4.10 -18.39
N ALA A 188 -1.71 -3.44 -17.56
CA ALA A 188 -3.16 -3.61 -17.58
C ALA A 188 -3.76 -3.22 -18.94
N ASN A 189 -3.34 -2.08 -19.49
CA ASN A 189 -3.77 -1.61 -20.81
C ASN A 189 -3.34 -2.58 -21.93
N SER A 190 -2.11 -3.09 -21.90
CA SER A 190 -1.62 -4.00 -22.96
C SER A 190 -2.28 -5.39 -22.92
N HIS A 191 -2.80 -5.79 -21.76
CA HIS A 191 -3.46 -7.09 -21.55
C HIS A 191 -4.99 -7.01 -21.46
N ASN A 192 -5.59 -5.83 -21.66
CA ASN A 192 -7.02 -5.57 -21.50
C ASN A 192 -7.55 -5.97 -20.10
N ILE A 193 -6.76 -5.71 -19.06
CA ILE A 193 -7.13 -5.91 -17.65
C ILE A 193 -7.64 -4.57 -17.10
N LEU A 194 -8.82 -4.58 -16.48
CA LEU A 194 -9.30 -3.43 -15.71
C LEU A 194 -8.72 -3.49 -14.30
N LEU A 195 -7.95 -2.49 -13.87
CA LEU A 195 -7.38 -2.44 -12.52
C LEU A 195 -8.47 -2.25 -11.46
N GLU A 196 -8.33 -2.99 -10.36
CA GLU A 196 -9.15 -2.83 -9.15
C GLU A 196 -8.74 -1.58 -8.36
N ILE A 197 -9.12 -0.39 -8.85
CA ILE A 197 -8.69 0.90 -8.28
C ILE A 197 -9.40 1.30 -6.98
N ASN A 198 -10.48 0.62 -6.61
CA ASN A 198 -11.34 0.95 -5.45
C ASN A 198 -11.38 -0.17 -4.40
N LYS A 199 -10.66 -1.28 -4.61
CA LYS A 199 -10.69 -2.41 -3.69
C LYS A 199 -10.07 -2.01 -2.35
N LEU A 200 -10.76 -2.37 -1.28
CA LEU A 200 -10.38 -2.12 0.11
C LEU A 200 -9.55 -3.29 0.66
N ASP A 201 -8.52 -2.99 1.44
CA ASP A 201 -7.86 -3.99 2.30
C ASP A 201 -8.63 -4.20 3.63
N GLN A 202 -8.09 -5.05 4.51
CA GLN A 202 -8.66 -5.30 5.83
C GLN A 202 -8.80 -4.04 6.71
N ASN A 203 -7.95 -3.02 6.49
CA ASN A 203 -7.99 -1.74 7.20
C ASN A 203 -8.89 -0.70 6.51
N LYS A 204 -9.64 -1.12 5.48
CA LYS A 204 -10.45 -0.27 4.60
C LYS A 204 -9.63 0.82 3.90
N VAL A 205 -8.36 0.54 3.60
CA VAL A 205 -7.47 1.41 2.85
C VAL A 205 -7.57 1.07 1.36
N TYR A 206 -7.45 2.09 0.52
CA TYR A 206 -7.54 2.01 -0.93
C TYR A 206 -6.54 2.98 -1.60
N PRO A 207 -6.25 2.82 -2.91
CA PRO A 207 -5.16 3.54 -3.58
C PRO A 207 -5.26 5.07 -3.50
N SER A 208 -6.44 5.64 -3.74
CA SER A 208 -6.61 7.11 -3.70
C SER A 208 -6.50 7.68 -2.28
N TYR A 209 -6.91 6.94 -1.24
CA TYR A 209 -6.61 7.31 0.14
C TYR A 209 -5.10 7.32 0.39
N ASN A 210 -4.35 6.30 -0.05
CA ASN A 210 -2.89 6.27 0.14
C ASN A 210 -2.18 7.42 -0.61
N ALA A 211 -2.65 7.77 -1.81
CA ALA A 211 -2.14 8.93 -2.54
C ALA A 211 -2.28 10.23 -1.70
N VAL A 212 -3.44 10.43 -1.08
CA VAL A 212 -3.70 11.58 -0.22
C VAL A 212 -2.95 11.48 1.11
N TYR A 213 -2.89 10.30 1.72
CA TYR A 213 -2.15 10.06 2.96
C TYR A 213 -0.66 10.39 2.80
N ASN A 214 -0.09 10.07 1.64
CA ASN A 214 1.29 10.41 1.25
C ASN A 214 1.45 11.84 0.73
N ASN A 215 0.36 12.63 0.72
CA ASN A 215 0.34 14.00 0.21
C ASN A 215 0.81 14.12 -1.25
N ASN A 216 0.55 13.09 -2.06
CA ASN A 216 1.03 12.96 -3.43
C ASN A 216 -0.07 13.31 -4.45
N LEU A 217 -0.05 14.57 -4.91
CA LEU A 217 -0.99 15.10 -5.90
C LEU A 217 -0.88 14.38 -7.26
N GLU A 218 0.34 14.09 -7.74
CA GLU A 218 0.55 13.43 -9.03
C GLU A 218 -0.04 12.02 -9.03
N MET A 219 0.11 11.27 -7.93
CA MET A 219 -0.49 9.94 -7.80
C MET A 219 -2.01 10.00 -7.79
N LEU A 220 -2.61 10.95 -7.06
CA LEU A 220 -4.05 11.11 -7.05
C LEU A 220 -4.57 11.48 -8.45
N GLN A 221 -3.88 12.38 -9.15
CA GLN A 221 -4.23 12.75 -10.53
C GLN A 221 -4.12 11.54 -11.48
N LEU A 222 -3.06 10.74 -11.37
CA LEU A 222 -2.88 9.54 -12.20
C LEU A 222 -4.01 8.52 -11.99
N LEU A 223 -4.44 8.30 -10.74
CA LEU A 223 -5.58 7.43 -10.42
C LEU A 223 -6.90 7.98 -10.97
N ILE A 224 -7.13 9.29 -10.87
CA ILE A 224 -8.30 9.98 -11.45
C ILE A 224 -8.32 9.84 -12.97
N ASP A 225 -7.18 10.04 -13.64
CA ASP A 225 -7.06 9.94 -15.09
C ASP A 225 -7.33 8.52 -15.57
N TYR A 226 -6.77 7.51 -14.87
CA TYR A 226 -7.06 6.11 -15.14
C TYR A 226 -8.55 5.80 -14.97
N ALA A 227 -9.17 6.25 -13.88
CA ALA A 227 -10.59 6.05 -13.61
C ALA A 227 -11.47 6.65 -14.71
N ASN A 228 -11.23 7.91 -15.06
CA ASN A 228 -11.95 8.63 -16.13
C ASN A 228 -11.81 7.94 -17.49
N LYS A 229 -10.59 7.53 -17.87
CA LYS A 229 -10.31 6.84 -19.13
C LYS A 229 -11.06 5.52 -19.25
N ASN A 230 -11.22 4.80 -18.14
CA ASN A 230 -11.88 3.50 -18.09
C ASN A 230 -13.36 3.57 -17.68
N HIS A 231 -13.96 4.77 -17.65
CA HIS A 231 -15.35 4.99 -17.23
C HIS A 231 -15.68 4.39 -15.84
N ASN A 232 -14.70 4.38 -14.95
CA ASN A 232 -14.84 3.94 -13.56
C ASN A 232 -14.84 5.17 -12.63
N ILE A 233 -15.64 5.14 -11.57
CA ILE A 233 -15.67 6.20 -10.56
C ILE A 233 -14.65 5.86 -9.49
N LEU A 234 -13.69 6.75 -9.25
CA LEU A 234 -12.69 6.58 -8.20
C LEU A 234 -13.35 6.82 -6.83
N GLU A 235 -13.20 5.87 -5.93
CA GLU A 235 -13.62 6.01 -4.54
C GLU A 235 -12.76 7.08 -3.85
N ILE A 236 -13.39 8.05 -3.19
CA ILE A 236 -12.71 9.17 -2.51
C ILE A 236 -13.38 9.56 -1.17
N ASN A 237 -14.27 8.71 -0.68
CA ASN A 237 -15.23 9.01 0.38
C ASN A 237 -15.33 7.87 1.41
N GLU A 238 -14.89 6.65 1.10
CA GLU A 238 -14.91 5.55 2.08
C GLU A 238 -13.95 5.82 3.25
N PRO A 239 -14.41 5.70 4.50
CA PRO A 239 -13.56 5.84 5.66
C PRO A 239 -12.75 4.58 5.91
N THR A 240 -11.50 4.77 6.32
CA THR A 240 -10.67 3.72 6.93
C THR A 240 -11.26 3.27 8.27
N GLU A 241 -10.70 2.23 8.89
CA GLU A 241 -11.11 1.79 10.24
C GLU A 241 -11.00 2.89 11.32
N THR A 242 -10.15 3.90 11.10
CA THR A 242 -9.96 5.03 12.03
C THR A 242 -10.81 6.25 11.69
N ASN A 243 -11.80 6.08 10.80
CA ASN A 243 -12.68 7.14 10.27
C ASN A 243 -11.94 8.27 9.53
N ASN A 244 -10.74 7.98 9.00
CA ASN A 244 -10.05 8.87 8.09
C ASN A 244 -10.49 8.61 6.65
N TYR A 245 -10.58 9.66 5.84
CA TYR A 245 -10.93 9.58 4.42
C TYR A 245 -10.18 10.69 3.66
N PRO A 246 -10.10 10.65 2.33
CA PRO A 246 -9.28 11.56 1.54
C PRO A 246 -9.45 13.04 1.90
N LEU A 247 -10.70 13.54 1.96
CA LEU A 247 -10.94 14.94 2.30
C LEU A 247 -10.45 15.29 3.72
N SER A 248 -10.72 14.45 4.74
CA SER A 248 -10.25 14.73 6.10
C SER A 248 -8.73 14.72 6.18
N ARG A 249 -8.06 13.75 5.56
CA ARG A 249 -6.60 13.66 5.55
C ARG A 249 -5.93 14.83 4.83
N ALA A 250 -6.45 15.25 3.67
CA ALA A 250 -5.93 16.38 2.90
C ALA A 250 -6.08 17.71 3.66
N THR A 251 -7.22 17.92 4.34
CA THR A 251 -7.44 19.11 5.17
C THR A 251 -6.57 19.13 6.43
N PHE A 252 -6.35 17.98 7.08
CA PHE A 252 -5.40 17.87 8.19
C PHE A 252 -3.97 18.21 7.75
N GLN A 253 -3.54 17.76 6.57
CA GLN A 253 -2.25 18.14 5.96
C GLN A 253 -2.21 19.60 5.49
N ASN A 254 -3.34 20.30 5.51
CA ASN A 254 -3.50 21.65 5.00
C ASN A 254 -3.10 21.80 3.52
N ASN A 255 -3.26 20.74 2.70
CA ASN A 255 -2.91 20.77 1.29
C ASN A 255 -4.10 21.26 0.44
N MET A 256 -4.04 22.53 0.01
CA MET A 256 -5.09 23.14 -0.80
C MET A 256 -5.28 22.50 -2.18
N ASP A 257 -4.22 22.01 -2.81
CA ASP A 257 -4.29 21.50 -4.19
C ASP A 257 -4.98 20.13 -4.23
N ILE A 258 -4.66 19.25 -3.27
CA ILE A 258 -5.36 17.97 -3.12
C ILE A 258 -6.83 18.20 -2.73
N VAL A 259 -7.12 19.13 -1.81
CA VAL A 259 -8.51 19.45 -1.45
C VAL A 259 -9.29 19.92 -2.68
N LYS A 260 -8.77 20.89 -3.44
CA LYS A 260 -9.42 21.37 -4.68
C LYS A 260 -9.66 20.22 -5.66
N LEU A 261 -8.66 19.39 -5.91
CA LEU A 261 -8.78 18.25 -6.81
C LEU A 261 -9.89 17.28 -6.36
N LEU A 262 -9.99 16.97 -5.07
CA LEU A 262 -11.05 16.12 -4.51
C LEU A 262 -12.44 16.76 -4.67
N LEU A 263 -12.59 18.05 -4.36
CA LEU A 263 -13.87 18.77 -4.49
C LEU A 263 -14.33 18.87 -5.96
N ASP A 264 -13.40 19.15 -6.87
CA ASP A 264 -13.66 19.26 -8.31
C ASP A 264 -14.05 17.89 -8.89
N TYR A 265 -13.31 16.84 -8.55
CA TYR A 265 -13.63 15.47 -8.96
C TYR A 265 -14.99 15.03 -8.44
N ALA A 266 -15.29 15.32 -7.17
CA ALA A 266 -16.57 14.99 -6.57
C ALA A 266 -17.73 15.72 -7.26
N THR A 267 -17.58 17.03 -7.52
CA THR A 267 -18.59 17.83 -8.24
C THR A 267 -18.84 17.27 -9.64
N LYS A 268 -17.78 17.00 -10.40
CA LYS A 268 -17.86 16.46 -11.77
C LYS A 268 -18.58 15.11 -11.84
N ASN A 269 -18.42 14.28 -10.80
CA ASN A 269 -18.99 12.93 -10.74
C ASN A 269 -20.23 12.83 -9.85
N ASN A 270 -20.80 13.96 -9.39
CA ASN A 270 -21.96 14.02 -8.48
C ASN A 270 -21.79 13.22 -7.18
N ILE A 271 -20.58 13.21 -6.61
CA ILE A 271 -20.27 12.51 -5.35
C ILE A 271 -20.55 13.43 -4.16
N LYS A 272 -21.43 13.00 -3.25
CA LYS A 272 -21.66 13.73 -1.99
C LYS A 272 -20.60 13.36 -0.95
N LEU A 273 -19.60 14.24 -0.77
CA LEU A 273 -18.51 14.02 0.19
C LEU A 273 -19.00 14.00 1.64
N LYS A 274 -18.42 13.12 2.44
CA LYS A 274 -18.55 13.10 3.90
C LYS A 274 -17.76 14.30 4.45
N MET A 275 -18.45 15.28 5.04
CA MET A 275 -17.81 16.51 5.55
C MET A 275 -17.92 16.68 7.06
N ASN A 276 -18.82 15.93 7.69
CA ASN A 276 -19.08 15.96 9.13
C ASN A 276 -18.68 14.65 9.84
N LEU A 277 -18.13 13.68 9.11
CA LEU A 277 -17.65 12.45 9.73
C LEU A 277 -16.41 12.79 10.55
N ARG A 278 -16.51 12.50 11.84
CA ARG A 278 -15.46 12.71 12.83
C ARG A 278 -14.51 11.53 12.86
N ASP A 279 -13.22 11.82 12.97
CA ASP A 279 -12.21 10.79 13.20
C ASP A 279 -12.34 10.16 14.60
N ASN A 280 -11.66 9.03 14.79
CA ASN A 280 -11.67 8.30 16.06
C ASN A 280 -10.61 8.80 17.07
N TYR A 281 -9.79 9.79 16.71
CA TYR A 281 -8.65 10.23 17.52
C TYR A 281 -9.00 11.43 18.38
N PHE A 282 -9.40 12.53 17.74
CA PHE A 282 -9.74 13.79 18.39
C PHE A 282 -11.19 14.21 18.12
N GLY A 283 -11.91 13.44 17.29
CA GLY A 283 -13.25 13.81 16.84
C GLY A 283 -13.23 14.94 15.82
N ASP A 284 -12.07 15.14 15.17
CA ASP A 284 -11.87 16.18 14.16
C ASP A 284 -12.47 15.77 12.82
N TYR A 285 -12.73 16.76 11.96
CA TYR A 285 -13.35 16.62 10.65
C TYR A 285 -12.89 17.78 9.74
N PRO A 286 -13.12 17.72 8.41
CA PRO A 286 -12.50 18.63 7.45
C PRO A 286 -12.55 20.12 7.80
N LEU A 287 -13.71 20.63 8.21
CA LEU A 287 -13.86 22.03 8.60
C LEU A 287 -13.05 22.37 9.86
N LEU A 288 -13.03 21.47 10.86
CA LEU A 288 -12.30 21.71 12.10
C LEU A 288 -10.78 21.69 11.89
N PHE A 289 -10.26 20.82 11.02
CA PHE A 289 -8.85 20.87 10.62
C PHE A 289 -8.49 22.19 9.93
N ALA A 290 -9.32 22.67 9.00
CA ALA A 290 -9.11 23.95 8.33
C ALA A 290 -9.09 25.14 9.31
N ILE A 291 -9.96 25.10 10.32
CA ILE A 291 -10.02 26.09 11.41
C ILE A 291 -8.77 26.03 12.28
N SER A 292 -8.37 24.84 12.74
CA SER A 292 -7.17 24.64 13.56
C SER A 292 -5.89 25.09 12.84
N ASN A 293 -5.85 24.94 11.52
CA ASN A 293 -4.76 25.43 10.68
C ASN A 293 -4.82 26.94 10.36
N ASN A 294 -5.85 27.66 10.83
CA ASN A 294 -6.10 29.07 10.50
C ASN A 294 -6.12 29.34 8.98
N ASN A 295 -6.55 28.36 8.17
CA ASN A 295 -6.56 28.46 6.72
C ASN A 295 -7.92 28.95 6.22
N ILE A 296 -8.04 30.26 6.04
CA ILE A 296 -9.27 30.93 5.61
C ILE A 296 -9.74 30.44 4.24
N ASP A 297 -8.83 30.22 3.29
CA ASP A 297 -9.20 29.80 1.94
C ASP A 297 -9.71 28.37 1.94
N MET A 298 -9.12 27.49 2.76
CA MET A 298 -9.63 26.13 2.96
C MET A 298 -11.04 26.14 3.58
N ILE A 299 -11.27 26.98 4.60
CA ILE A 299 -12.59 27.15 5.20
C ILE A 299 -13.61 27.59 4.15
N LYS A 300 -13.27 28.60 3.33
CA LYS A 300 -14.15 29.11 2.27
C LYS A 300 -14.53 28.01 1.28
N ILE A 301 -13.56 27.30 0.70
CA ILE A 301 -13.87 26.28 -0.32
C ILE A 301 -14.68 25.10 0.24
N LEU A 302 -14.45 24.70 1.50
CA LEU A 302 -15.23 23.64 2.13
C LEU A 302 -16.68 24.08 2.35
N VAL A 303 -16.90 25.30 2.84
CA VAL A 303 -18.25 25.85 3.05
C VAL A 303 -18.96 26.04 1.72
N ASP A 304 -18.28 26.57 0.70
CA ASP A 304 -18.86 26.76 -0.64
C ASP A 304 -19.28 25.42 -1.26
N TYR A 305 -18.42 24.40 -1.17
CA TYR A 305 -18.76 23.05 -1.63
C TYR A 305 -19.98 22.49 -0.89
N ALA A 306 -20.01 22.63 0.44
CA ALA A 306 -21.11 22.14 1.26
C ALA A 306 -22.44 22.81 0.89
N MET A 307 -22.44 24.13 0.70
CA MET A 307 -23.62 24.90 0.28
C MET A 307 -24.12 24.46 -1.10
N ASN A 308 -23.22 24.33 -2.07
CA ASN A 308 -23.56 23.91 -3.43
C ASN A 308 -24.11 22.47 -3.49
N ASN A 309 -23.77 21.63 -2.51
CA ASN A 309 -24.21 20.22 -2.42
C ASN A 309 -25.25 19.95 -1.33
N TYR A 310 -25.86 21.01 -0.76
CA TYR A 310 -26.85 20.92 0.30
C TYR A 310 -26.39 20.02 1.47
N ILE A 311 -25.16 20.25 1.94
CA ILE A 311 -24.56 19.61 3.10
C ILE A 311 -24.61 20.61 4.25
N SER A 312 -25.35 20.28 5.31
CA SER A 312 -25.35 21.08 6.54
C SER A 312 -24.06 20.82 7.31
N LEU A 313 -23.15 21.79 7.32
CA LEU A 313 -21.96 21.74 8.17
C LEU A 313 -22.34 22.09 9.60
N LYS A 314 -21.84 21.32 10.57
CA LYS A 314 -22.03 21.58 12.00
C LYS A 314 -20.71 21.96 12.64
N LEU A 315 -20.71 23.02 13.42
CA LEU A 315 -19.54 23.48 14.17
C LEU A 315 -19.95 23.83 15.60
N CYS A 316 -19.44 23.09 16.57
CA CYS A 316 -19.58 23.45 17.97
C CYS A 316 -18.32 24.16 18.45
N GLU A 317 -18.46 25.32 19.09
CA GLU A 317 -17.32 26.08 19.61
C GLU A 317 -16.47 25.24 20.58
N LYS A 318 -17.09 24.34 21.35
CA LYS A 318 -16.39 23.46 22.29
C LYS A 318 -15.45 22.45 21.59
N ASP A 319 -15.68 22.15 20.31
CA ASP A 319 -14.82 21.22 19.56
C ASP A 319 -13.51 21.88 19.14
N ILE A 320 -13.45 23.22 19.19
CA ILE A 320 -12.26 23.97 18.84
C ILE A 320 -11.33 24.02 20.08
N ASN A 321 -10.46 23.02 20.22
CA ASN A 321 -9.57 22.90 21.39
C ASN A 321 -8.61 24.10 21.57
N PHE A 322 -8.36 24.89 20.51
CA PHE A 322 -7.39 25.98 20.50
C PHE A 322 -8.00 27.34 20.09
N VAL A 323 -9.25 27.62 20.48
CA VAL A 323 -9.98 28.88 20.17
C VAL A 323 -9.16 30.15 20.45
N LEU A 324 -8.36 30.14 21.53
CA LEU A 324 -7.53 31.28 21.91
C LEU A 324 -6.48 31.62 20.83
N ASN A 325 -5.97 30.62 20.12
CA ASN A 325 -4.93 30.75 19.09
C ASN A 325 -5.50 31.02 17.68
N LEU A 326 -6.82 31.06 17.52
CA LEU A 326 -7.44 31.41 16.24
C LEU A 326 -7.27 32.89 15.91
N LYS A 327 -6.93 33.17 14.65
CA LYS A 327 -6.96 34.50 14.05
C LYS A 327 -8.37 35.07 14.18
N GLU A 328 -8.45 36.32 14.56
CA GLU A 328 -9.74 37.02 14.71
C GLU A 328 -10.55 37.01 13.40
N GLU A 329 -9.88 37.06 12.25
CA GLU A 329 -10.50 36.95 10.93
C GLU A 329 -11.22 35.61 10.72
N VAL A 330 -10.65 34.49 11.17
CA VAL A 330 -11.30 33.17 11.10
C VAL A 330 -12.57 33.17 11.95
N ILE A 331 -12.50 33.70 13.18
CA ILE A 331 -13.66 33.77 14.08
C ILE A 331 -14.76 34.64 13.46
N LYS A 332 -14.41 35.81 12.93
CA LYS A 332 -15.35 36.71 12.24
C LYS A 332 -16.00 36.04 11.04
N LEU A 333 -15.23 35.32 10.24
CA LEU A 333 -15.71 34.57 9.09
C LEU A 333 -16.75 33.52 9.50
N LEU A 334 -16.43 32.70 10.52
CA LEU A 334 -17.31 31.64 11.00
C LEU A 334 -18.60 32.20 11.61
N ILE A 335 -18.53 33.28 12.39
CA ILE A 335 -19.72 33.96 12.92
C ILE A 335 -20.60 34.48 11.78
N ASN A 336 -20.01 35.09 10.76
CA ASN A 336 -20.74 35.55 9.58
C ASN A 336 -21.40 34.39 8.81
N TYR A 337 -20.73 33.25 8.68
CA TYR A 337 -21.33 32.04 8.10
C TYR A 337 -22.47 31.48 8.95
N GLY A 338 -22.35 31.47 10.27
CA GLY A 338 -23.43 31.10 11.18
C GLY A 338 -24.66 32.00 11.02
N LYS A 339 -24.46 33.33 10.99
CA LYS A 339 -25.54 34.31 10.76
C LYS A 339 -26.24 34.14 9.40
N LYS A 340 -25.50 33.71 8.38
CA LYS A 340 -26.03 33.43 7.04
C LYS A 340 -26.61 32.02 6.90
N HIS A 341 -26.67 31.24 7.98
CA HIS A 341 -27.11 29.83 7.98
C HIS A 341 -26.31 28.94 7.00
N MET A 342 -25.05 29.30 6.72
CA MET A 342 -24.14 28.51 5.88
C MET A 342 -23.48 27.38 6.68
N ILE A 343 -23.34 27.58 7.99
CA ILE A 343 -22.92 26.57 8.96
C ILE A 343 -23.87 26.63 10.15
N ASP A 344 -24.15 25.48 10.74
CA ASP A 344 -24.85 25.36 12.02
C ASP A 344 -23.81 25.56 13.14
N LEU A 345 -23.70 26.81 13.62
CA LEU A 345 -22.72 27.23 14.62
C LEU A 345 -23.34 27.22 16.02
N GLU A 346 -22.92 26.26 16.84
CA GLU A 346 -23.29 26.16 18.25
C GLU A 346 -22.24 26.88 19.11
N TYR A 347 -22.69 27.88 19.88
CA TYR A 347 -21.84 28.67 20.76
C TYR A 347 -21.70 28.01 22.14
N THR A 348 -20.53 28.12 22.75
CA THR A 348 -20.32 27.70 24.14
C THR A 348 -20.66 28.85 25.08
N LYS A 349 -21.31 28.56 26.22
CA LYS A 349 -21.57 29.57 27.26
C LYS A 349 -20.25 30.20 27.72
N ASN A 350 -20.15 31.52 27.62
CA ASN A 350 -18.93 32.30 27.88
C ASN A 350 -17.75 32.01 26.92
N GLY A 351 -18.02 31.40 25.76
CA GLY A 351 -17.03 31.15 24.71
C GLY A 351 -16.53 32.43 24.04
N LYS A 352 -15.33 32.37 23.46
CA LYS A 352 -14.70 33.47 22.72
C LYS A 352 -15.52 33.86 21.48
N PHE A 353 -16.09 32.89 20.77
CA PHE A 353 -16.94 33.14 19.59
C PHE A 353 -18.19 33.92 20.00
N LEU A 354 -18.85 33.53 21.10
CA LEU A 354 -20.02 34.24 21.61
C LEU A 354 -19.67 35.67 22.05
N LYS A 355 -18.54 35.84 22.73
CA LYS A 355 -18.04 37.17 23.12
C LYS A 355 -17.80 38.07 21.91
N ILE A 356 -17.06 37.59 20.91
CA ILE A 356 -16.77 38.33 19.68
C ILE A 356 -18.06 38.59 18.87
N LYS A 357 -19.00 37.64 18.83
CA LYS A 357 -20.32 37.84 18.20
C LYS A 357 -21.04 39.04 18.81
N ARG A 358 -21.08 39.12 20.15
CA ARG A 358 -21.73 40.22 20.89
C ARG A 358 -21.05 41.57 20.65
N GLU A 359 -19.71 41.58 20.58
CA GLU A 359 -18.94 42.79 20.25
C GLU A 359 -19.25 43.30 18.83
N LEU A 360 -19.46 42.40 17.86
CA LEU A 360 -19.70 42.76 16.46
C LEU A 360 -21.15 43.09 16.13
N TYR A 361 -22.11 42.41 16.77
CA TYR A 361 -23.53 42.46 16.37
C TYR A 361 -24.50 42.83 17.49
N GLY A 362 -24.02 43.01 18.72
CA GLY A 362 -24.87 43.26 19.89
C GLY A 362 -25.47 41.99 20.50
N TYR A 363 -26.38 42.17 21.45
CA TYR A 363 -27.11 41.06 22.08
C TYR A 363 -28.41 40.80 21.30
N ASP A 364 -28.57 39.59 20.75
CA ASP A 364 -29.85 39.16 20.19
C ASP A 364 -30.80 38.74 21.34
N SER A 365 -32.04 39.26 21.35
CA SER A 365 -33.04 38.99 22.40
C SER A 365 -33.50 37.53 22.51
N ASP A 366 -33.21 36.71 21.50
CA ASP A 366 -33.60 35.30 21.44
C ASP A 366 -32.57 34.35 22.12
N GLU A 367 -31.40 34.85 22.54
CA GLU A 367 -30.32 34.04 23.14
C GLU A 367 -30.64 33.50 24.55
N GLU A 368 -31.55 34.13 25.31
CA GLU A 368 -31.87 33.69 26.68
C GLU A 368 -32.68 32.38 26.73
N ASN A 369 -33.44 32.05 25.68
CA ASN A 369 -34.32 30.88 25.69
C ASN A 369 -33.65 29.57 25.26
N SER A 370 -32.53 29.60 24.53
CA SER A 370 -31.83 28.39 24.07
C SER A 370 -30.71 27.95 25.02
N LEU A 371 -30.16 28.86 25.83
CA LEU A 371 -29.11 28.57 26.81
C LEU A 371 -29.60 27.79 28.05
N GLN A 372 -30.92 27.59 28.21
CA GLN A 372 -31.53 26.89 29.36
C GLN A 372 -32.01 25.46 29.06
N SER A 373 -31.98 24.98 27.80
CA SER A 373 -32.53 23.66 27.47
C SER A 373 -31.60 22.82 26.60
N LYS A 374 -30.54 22.26 27.20
CA LYS A 374 -30.13 20.84 27.14
C LYS A 374 -28.72 20.64 27.67
#